data_AF-A0A966D4R9-F1
#
_entry.id   AF-A0A966D4R9-F1
#
_cell.length_a   1.000
_cell.length_b   1.000
_cell.length_c   1.000
_cell.angle_alpha   90.00
_cell.angle_beta   90.00
_cell.angle_gamma   90.00
#
_symmetry.space_group_name_H-M   'P 1'
#
loop_
_entity.id
_entity.type
_entity.pdbx_description
1 polymer ?
#
loop_
_entity_poly.entity_id
_entity_poly.type
_entity_poly.pdbx_seq_one_letter_code
_entity_poly.pdbx_strand_id
1 'polypeptide(L)'
;MKIKRSLYKLVSSFAVCPAAVFCNSKQKYSQCTFDRGDERRNFSFFCSGKGQGDIFASEAVSRKTASRQNVFSRETGNMNVFRRFERKMCMAPKTEVFQASGMKVRFLDGERLRNGFLAGTAALERRREHLNMINVFPVPDGDTGDNMVSTCRSIAERTCISKSIAETAASMAEAAFAGARGNSGIIFCQYIHGLARALESYRSADAVAFAKSLLTAVPFAEEALYKPVEGTILTVMRDWANAVNRFSRTEPDFAVLLPLSLEAARKSLMETPGKMELLAREKVVDAGAQGFVDFLEGVVDFVENGNLKLFPVRSGPAFLPSVPEDSHGDEMPSFRYCTEVVLQGKGIFRTDLIGGLSQYGDSIVAGGGGERFRIHLHTDSPADVMEHLSGKGSLSFQKADDMRRQVEARKHRLGPVAILTDSCCDLPREILDRYQIHMVPLNVSAGGSEYLDKVTLKPGQIYT
;
A
#
# COMPACT_ATOMS: atom_id res chain seq x y z
N MET A 1 20.37 18.71 -31.33
CA MET A 1 19.69 19.45 -30.25
C MET A 1 19.16 20.77 -30.78
N LYS A 2 17.83 20.93 -30.93
CA LYS A 2 17.22 22.23 -31.22
C LYS A 2 16.66 22.79 -29.90
N ILE A 3 17.40 23.71 -29.29
CA ILE A 3 16.91 24.50 -28.17
C ILE A 3 15.97 25.55 -28.76
N LYS A 4 14.65 25.40 -28.57
CA LYS A 4 13.71 26.50 -28.80
C LYS A 4 13.83 27.48 -27.63
N ARG A 5 14.59 28.56 -27.82
CA ARG A 5 14.52 29.77 -26.99
C ARG A 5 13.21 30.50 -27.31
N SER A 6 12.24 30.41 -26.42
CA SER A 6 11.14 31.37 -26.32
C SER A 6 10.81 31.50 -24.82
N LEU A 7 10.60 32.73 -24.35
CA LEU A 7 10.50 33.19 -22.94
C LEU A 7 11.80 33.57 -22.23
N TYR A 8 12.52 34.55 -22.80
CA TYR A 8 13.29 35.52 -22.01
C TYR A 8 12.65 36.91 -22.20
N LYS A 9 11.51 37.13 -21.56
CA LYS A 9 10.86 38.45 -21.34
C LYS A 9 9.70 38.32 -20.34
N LEU A 10 9.95 37.71 -19.18
CA LEU A 10 9.00 37.72 -18.05
C LEU A 10 9.65 37.34 -16.71
N VAL A 11 10.89 37.76 -16.48
CA VAL A 11 11.58 37.56 -15.18
C VAL A 11 12.26 38.87 -14.80
N SER A 12 11.46 39.85 -14.35
CA SER A 12 11.94 41.00 -13.59
C SER A 12 10.87 41.60 -12.66
N SER A 13 9.84 40.83 -12.26
CA SER A 13 8.72 41.35 -11.45
C SER A 13 8.12 40.32 -10.48
N PHE A 14 8.95 39.51 -9.81
CA PHE A 14 8.51 38.83 -8.58
C PHE A 14 9.47 39.21 -7.46
N ALA A 15 9.06 40.23 -6.71
CA ALA A 15 9.58 40.49 -5.39
C ALA A 15 9.29 39.27 -4.50
N VAL A 16 10.32 38.82 -3.82
CA VAL A 16 10.33 37.86 -2.72
C VAL A 16 9.21 38.19 -1.73
N CYS A 17 8.41 37.18 -1.35
CA CYS A 17 7.48 37.28 -0.23
C CYS A 17 7.77 36.12 0.74
N PRO A 18 8.33 36.40 1.94
CA PRO A 18 8.35 35.45 3.04
C PRO A 18 7.13 35.72 3.91
N ALA A 19 6.09 34.90 3.80
CA ALA A 19 4.98 34.95 4.76
C ALA A 19 4.52 33.53 5.09
N ALA A 20 5.14 32.95 6.12
CA ALA A 20 4.59 31.80 6.81
C ALA A 20 3.33 32.24 7.57
N VAL A 21 2.16 31.75 7.17
CA VAL A 21 0.93 31.96 7.93
C VAL A 21 0.89 30.94 9.06
N PHE A 22 1.20 31.37 10.28
CA PHE A 22 1.01 30.59 11.50
C PHE A 22 -0.42 30.75 12.01
N CYS A 23 -1.15 29.64 12.18
CA CYS A 23 -2.41 29.62 12.90
C CYS A 23 -2.17 28.96 14.27
N ASN A 24 -2.01 29.78 15.31
CA ASN A 24 -1.90 29.30 16.69
C ASN A 24 -3.30 29.32 17.33
N SER A 25 -3.66 28.29 18.11
CA SER A 25 -5.03 28.01 18.60
C SER A 25 -5.63 29.04 19.57
N LYS A 26 -4.99 30.20 19.75
CA LYS A 26 -5.41 31.27 20.69
C LYS A 26 -5.69 32.63 20.05
N GLN A 27 -5.52 32.82 18.72
CA GLN A 27 -5.88 34.09 18.05
C GLN A 27 -7.05 33.90 17.09
N LYS A 28 -8.14 34.66 17.30
CA LYS A 28 -9.38 34.60 16.50
C LYS A 28 -9.41 35.59 15.32
N TYR A 29 -8.37 36.41 15.13
CA TYR A 29 -8.30 37.40 14.06
C TYR A 29 -6.84 37.60 13.61
N SER A 30 -6.62 37.61 12.30
CA SER A 30 -5.40 38.12 11.66
C SER A 30 -5.80 39.22 10.68
N GLN A 31 -5.19 40.40 10.82
CA GLN A 31 -5.30 41.49 9.86
C GLN A 31 -3.99 41.58 9.08
N CYS A 32 -4.08 41.54 7.75
CA CYS A 32 -2.97 41.86 6.87
C CYS A 32 -3.25 43.20 6.19
N THR A 33 -2.32 44.13 6.35
CA THR A 33 -2.31 45.44 5.67
C THR A 33 -1.41 45.32 4.45
N PHE A 34 -1.91 45.70 3.27
CA PHE A 34 -1.10 45.81 2.05
C PHE A 34 -0.92 47.29 1.71
N ASP A 35 0.32 47.76 1.57
CA ASP A 35 0.66 49.09 1.06
C ASP A 35 1.28 48.94 -0.34
N ARG A 36 0.66 49.59 -1.34
CA ARG A 36 1.15 49.66 -2.72
C ARG A 36 0.81 51.05 -3.29
N GLY A 37 1.65 52.04 -3.04
CA GLY A 37 1.35 53.43 -3.44
C GLY A 37 0.07 53.97 -2.79
N ASP A 38 -0.60 54.93 -3.42
CA ASP A 38 -1.70 55.77 -2.87
C ASP A 38 -3.03 55.04 -2.53
N GLU A 39 -3.06 53.71 -2.46
CA GLU A 39 -4.24 52.96 -1.98
C GLU A 39 -3.88 51.99 -0.85
N ARG A 40 -4.53 52.17 0.30
CA ARG A 40 -4.55 51.19 1.41
C ARG A 40 -5.76 50.28 1.30
N ARG A 41 -5.55 48.96 1.34
CA ARG A 41 -6.63 47.97 1.47
C ARG A 41 -6.36 47.03 2.64
N ASN A 42 -7.40 46.83 3.47
CA ASN A 42 -7.37 45.96 4.64
C ASN A 42 -8.20 44.70 4.36
N PHE A 43 -7.59 43.53 4.54
CA PHE A 43 -8.29 42.24 4.45
C PHE A 43 -8.39 41.60 5.84
N SER A 44 -9.59 41.14 6.18
CA SER A 44 -9.88 40.45 7.45
C SER A 44 -10.24 39.00 7.14
N PHE A 45 -9.52 38.04 7.72
CA PHE A 45 -9.81 36.63 7.55
C PHE A 45 -10.43 36.04 8.83
N PHE A 46 -11.50 35.27 8.69
CA PHE A 46 -12.21 34.65 9.80
C PHE A 46 -12.00 33.13 9.77
N CYS A 47 -11.44 32.57 10.85
CA CYS A 47 -11.28 31.12 11.00
C CYS A 47 -12.44 30.57 11.85
N SER A 48 -13.42 29.94 11.20
CA SER A 48 -14.52 29.24 11.87
C SER A 48 -14.12 27.79 12.14
N GLY A 49 -13.86 27.48 13.41
CA GLY A 49 -13.59 26.10 13.85
C GLY A 49 -14.88 25.29 13.94
N LYS A 50 -15.11 24.42 12.94
CA LYS A 50 -15.73 23.08 13.03
C LYS A 50 -15.95 22.53 11.61
N GLY A 51 -15.39 21.34 11.34
CA GLY A 51 -15.73 20.35 10.32
C GLY A 51 -16.30 20.77 8.94
N GLN A 52 -15.57 20.35 7.90
CA GLN A 52 -15.96 20.24 6.47
C GLN A 52 -16.26 21.52 5.67
N GLY A 53 -15.69 21.58 4.46
CA GLY A 53 -16.24 22.32 3.30
C GLY A 53 -15.47 23.58 2.88
N ASP A 54 -14.87 23.49 1.68
CA ASP A 54 -14.69 24.52 0.64
C ASP A 54 -14.38 25.98 1.02
N ILE A 55 -13.29 26.49 0.42
CA ILE A 55 -12.90 27.90 0.44
C ILE A 55 -13.91 28.69 -0.40
N PHE A 56 -14.85 29.39 0.26
CA PHE A 56 -15.65 30.44 -0.38
C PHE A 56 -15.13 31.81 0.03
N ALA A 57 -14.70 32.61 -0.96
CA ALA A 57 -14.59 34.04 -0.81
C ALA A 57 -16.01 34.63 -0.83
N SER A 58 -16.42 35.30 0.26
CA SER A 58 -17.64 36.12 0.26
C SER A 58 -17.33 37.52 0.77
N GLU A 59 -17.73 38.53 0.01
CA GLU A 59 -17.90 39.89 0.52
C GLU A 59 -19.13 39.89 1.44
N ALA A 60 -18.93 40.13 2.74
CA ALA A 60 -20.02 40.24 3.70
C ALA A 60 -20.26 41.70 4.09
N VAL A 61 -21.40 42.25 3.65
CA VAL A 61 -22.04 43.44 4.22
C VAL A 61 -22.81 43.02 5.48
N SER A 62 -22.55 43.70 6.59
CA SER A 62 -23.05 43.38 7.94
C SER A 62 -24.52 43.76 8.18
N ARG A 63 -25.32 42.85 8.78
CA ARG A 63 -26.46 43.19 9.68
C ARG A 63 -26.59 42.18 10.83
N LYS A 64 -26.74 42.72 12.05
CA LYS A 64 -26.91 42.04 13.35
C LYS A 64 -28.33 41.49 13.54
N THR A 65 -28.47 40.36 14.25
CA THR A 65 -29.51 40.13 15.31
C THR A 65 -29.20 38.87 16.14
N ALA A 66 -29.82 38.78 17.32
CA ALA A 66 -29.32 38.14 18.54
C ALA A 66 -30.02 36.83 18.99
N SER A 67 -29.35 36.17 19.96
CA SER A 67 -29.89 35.32 21.06
C SER A 67 -30.30 33.85 20.78
N ARG A 68 -29.70 32.90 21.53
CA ARG A 68 -30.31 32.18 22.67
C ARG A 68 -29.38 31.08 23.24
N GLN A 69 -29.40 30.95 24.57
CA GLN A 69 -28.76 29.92 25.41
C GLN A 69 -29.65 28.67 25.56
N ASN A 70 -29.04 27.52 25.88
CA ASN A 70 -29.50 26.42 26.77
C ASN A 70 -28.40 25.32 26.75
N VAL A 71 -27.67 24.98 27.83
CA VAL A 71 -27.98 24.19 29.05
C VAL A 71 -28.43 22.75 28.77
N PHE A 72 -27.63 21.75 29.18
CA PHE A 72 -27.96 20.38 29.70
C PHE A 72 -26.61 19.63 29.90
N SER A 73 -26.05 19.62 31.13
CA SER A 73 -26.14 18.62 32.22
C SER A 73 -25.21 17.39 32.07
N ARG A 74 -24.36 17.21 33.08
CA ARG A 74 -23.47 16.08 33.32
C ARG A 74 -24.25 14.92 33.96
N GLU A 75 -23.92 13.68 33.59
CA GLU A 75 -24.14 12.51 34.44
C GLU A 75 -22.84 11.72 34.59
N THR A 76 -22.55 11.39 35.84
CA THR A 76 -21.43 10.59 36.35
C THR A 76 -22.00 9.30 36.92
N GLY A 77 -21.35 8.15 36.75
CA GLY A 77 -21.67 6.98 37.57
C GLY A 77 -21.04 5.63 37.17
N ASN A 78 -20.03 5.22 37.96
CA ASN A 78 -19.64 3.85 38.39
C ASN A 78 -19.47 2.72 37.34
N MET A 79 -18.29 2.10 37.14
CA MET A 79 -17.36 1.38 38.04
C MET A 79 -17.93 0.10 38.70
N ASN A 80 -17.25 -1.03 38.40
CA ASN A 80 -17.27 -2.38 39.00
C ASN A 80 -18.28 -3.42 38.50
N VAL A 81 -17.87 -4.29 37.56
CA VAL A 81 -17.96 -5.77 37.70
C VAL A 81 -16.87 -6.45 36.83
N PHE A 82 -15.66 -6.65 37.38
CA PHE A 82 -14.67 -7.59 36.82
C PHE A 82 -14.36 -8.64 37.90
N ARG A 83 -14.94 -9.82 37.76
CA ARG A 83 -14.41 -11.07 38.33
C ARG A 83 -15.20 -12.24 37.73
N ARG A 84 -14.44 -13.29 37.36
CA ARG A 84 -14.87 -14.68 37.12
C ARG A 84 -14.99 -15.09 35.66
N PHE A 85 -13.85 -15.29 34.99
CA PHE A 85 -13.73 -16.28 33.92
C PHE A 85 -12.32 -16.89 33.94
N GLU A 86 -12.14 -17.89 34.79
CA GLU A 86 -11.10 -18.90 34.59
C GLU A 86 -11.71 -20.28 34.82
N ARG A 87 -11.30 -21.23 33.96
CA ARG A 87 -11.64 -22.67 33.92
C ARG A 87 -12.91 -23.04 33.16
N LYS A 88 -12.73 -23.28 31.85
CA LYS A 88 -13.17 -24.50 31.17
C LYS A 88 -12.52 -24.57 29.78
N MET A 89 -11.44 -25.34 29.68
CA MET A 89 -10.91 -25.86 28.42
C MET A 89 -11.20 -27.37 28.37
N CYS A 90 -11.30 -27.89 27.15
CA CYS A 90 -11.51 -29.28 26.75
C CYS A 90 -12.95 -29.79 26.74
N MET A 91 -13.70 -29.47 25.67
CA MET A 91 -14.35 -30.45 24.79
C MET A 91 -14.55 -29.82 23.40
N ALA A 92 -14.08 -30.50 22.35
CA ALA A 92 -14.29 -30.09 20.96
C ALA A 92 -15.78 -30.18 20.61
N PRO A 93 -16.43 -29.12 20.09
CA PRO A 93 -17.78 -29.24 19.60
C PRO A 93 -17.76 -29.93 18.23
N LYS A 94 -18.65 -30.93 18.07
CA LYS A 94 -19.00 -31.50 16.78
C LYS A 94 -19.43 -30.37 15.86
N THR A 95 -18.81 -30.27 14.69
CA THR A 95 -19.18 -29.35 13.61
C THR A 95 -20.56 -29.76 13.07
N GLU A 96 -21.62 -29.24 13.68
CA GLU A 96 -22.90 -29.12 12.99
C GLU A 96 -22.73 -28.07 11.90
N VAL A 97 -22.69 -28.54 10.65
CA VAL A 97 -22.68 -27.70 9.47
C VAL A 97 -23.99 -26.90 9.49
N PHE A 98 -23.91 -25.63 9.85
CA PHE A 98 -25.00 -24.68 9.69
C PHE A 98 -25.35 -24.65 8.20
N GLN A 99 -26.44 -25.30 7.80
CA GLN A 99 -27.02 -25.11 6.47
C GLN A 99 -27.65 -23.72 6.46
N ALA A 100 -26.86 -22.71 6.13
CA ALA A 100 -27.39 -21.45 5.66
C ALA A 100 -28.24 -21.76 4.42
N SER A 101 -29.53 -21.44 4.48
CA SER A 101 -30.48 -21.54 3.38
C SER A 101 -30.21 -20.49 2.30
N GLY A 102 -28.95 -20.40 1.86
CA GLY A 102 -28.43 -19.45 0.88
C GLY A 102 -28.46 -20.02 -0.54
N MET A 103 -28.53 -19.12 -1.51
CA MET A 103 -28.44 -19.46 -2.93
C MET A 103 -27.09 -20.13 -3.22
N LYS A 104 -27.10 -21.32 -3.83
CA LYS A 104 -25.86 -22.04 -4.16
C LYS A 104 -25.01 -21.27 -5.18
N VAL A 105 -23.73 -21.08 -4.88
CA VAL A 105 -22.77 -20.42 -5.77
C VAL A 105 -21.92 -21.51 -6.43
N ARG A 106 -22.32 -21.98 -7.61
CA ARG A 106 -21.65 -23.12 -8.29
C ARG A 106 -20.53 -22.76 -9.27
N PHE A 107 -20.41 -21.47 -9.58
CA PHE A 107 -19.42 -20.98 -10.54
C PHE A 107 -19.04 -19.53 -10.23
N LEU A 108 -17.86 -19.15 -10.71
CA LEU A 108 -17.36 -17.80 -10.75
C LEU A 108 -17.32 -17.31 -12.20
N ASP A 109 -17.95 -16.18 -12.46
CA ASP A 109 -17.75 -15.36 -13.66
C ASP A 109 -16.91 -14.12 -13.29
N GLY A 110 -16.70 -13.24 -14.26
CA GLY A 110 -15.93 -12.01 -14.04
C GLY A 110 -16.51 -11.12 -12.92
N GLU A 111 -17.83 -10.97 -12.88
CA GLU A 111 -18.49 -10.13 -11.88
C GLU A 111 -18.34 -10.69 -10.47
N ARG A 112 -18.58 -11.99 -10.27
CA ARG A 112 -18.42 -12.64 -8.97
C ARG A 112 -16.98 -12.59 -8.47
N LEU A 113 -16.01 -12.85 -9.36
CA LEU A 113 -14.59 -12.76 -9.03
C LEU A 113 -14.24 -11.34 -8.57
N ARG A 114 -14.61 -10.33 -9.36
CA ARG A 114 -14.32 -8.93 -9.04
C ARG A 114 -15.00 -8.48 -7.75
N ASN A 115 -16.24 -8.90 -7.50
CA ASN A 115 -16.98 -8.53 -6.29
C ASN A 115 -16.38 -9.18 -5.03
N GLY A 116 -15.88 -10.42 -5.13
CA GLY A 116 -15.07 -11.02 -4.06
C GLY A 116 -13.82 -10.19 -3.77
N PHE A 117 -13.10 -9.76 -4.81
CA PHE A 117 -11.92 -8.90 -4.65
C PHE A 117 -12.22 -7.55 -4.00
N LEU A 118 -13.37 -6.93 -4.30
CA LEU A 118 -13.79 -5.72 -3.60
C LEU A 118 -13.97 -5.95 -2.10
N ALA A 119 -14.65 -7.02 -1.73
CA ALA A 119 -14.92 -7.34 -0.34
C ALA A 119 -13.63 -7.65 0.43
N GLY A 120 -12.74 -8.44 -0.18
CA GLY A 120 -11.40 -8.68 0.36
C GLY A 120 -10.57 -7.41 0.48
N THR A 121 -10.64 -6.50 -0.50
CA THR A 121 -9.95 -5.20 -0.44
C THR A 121 -10.46 -4.36 0.73
N ALA A 122 -11.77 -4.28 0.93
CA ALA A 122 -12.35 -3.54 2.06
C ALA A 122 -12.00 -4.16 3.42
N ALA A 123 -11.91 -5.48 3.53
CA ALA A 123 -11.47 -6.16 4.74
C ALA A 123 -10.00 -5.85 5.05
N LEU A 124 -9.13 -5.95 4.05
CA LEU A 124 -7.72 -5.58 4.15
C LEU A 124 -7.53 -4.11 4.55
N GLU A 125 -8.31 -3.19 3.97
CA GLU A 125 -8.28 -1.76 4.32
C GLU A 125 -8.58 -1.51 5.81
N ARG A 126 -9.52 -2.26 6.40
CA ARG A 126 -9.85 -2.15 7.84
C ARG A 126 -8.70 -2.62 8.74
N ARG A 127 -7.81 -3.46 8.22
CA ARG A 127 -6.72 -4.10 8.96
C ARG A 127 -5.36 -3.46 8.68
N ARG A 128 -5.29 -2.50 7.75
CA ARG A 128 -4.07 -1.81 7.30
C ARG A 128 -3.11 -1.43 8.43
N GLU A 129 -3.58 -0.69 9.43
CA GLU A 129 -2.72 -0.22 10.54
C GLU A 129 -2.16 -1.38 11.37
N HIS A 130 -2.97 -2.42 11.57
CA HIS A 130 -2.54 -3.62 12.27
C HIS A 130 -1.45 -4.35 11.48
N LEU A 131 -1.60 -4.47 10.16
CA LEU A 131 -0.59 -5.09 9.29
C LEU A 131 0.73 -4.31 9.31
N ASN A 132 0.66 -2.98 9.26
CA ASN A 132 1.85 -2.12 9.42
C ASN A 132 2.51 -2.31 10.79
N MET A 133 1.72 -2.49 11.85
CA MET A 133 2.25 -2.67 13.21
C MET A 133 2.96 -4.01 13.41
N ILE A 134 2.51 -5.09 12.77
CA ILE A 134 3.13 -6.43 12.87
C ILE A 134 4.20 -6.69 11.79
N ASN A 135 4.50 -5.68 10.95
CA ASN A 135 5.51 -5.80 9.91
C ASN A 135 6.91 -5.84 10.54
N VAL A 136 7.46 -7.05 10.66
CA VAL A 136 8.81 -7.29 11.19
C VAL A 136 9.73 -7.99 10.18
N PHE A 137 9.20 -8.50 9.06
CA PHE A 137 9.94 -9.26 8.06
C PHE A 137 9.53 -8.86 6.62
N PRO A 138 10.47 -8.78 5.66
CA PRO A 138 11.93 -8.91 5.84
C PRO A 138 12.56 -7.69 6.52
N VAL A 139 11.87 -6.55 6.49
CA VAL A 139 12.32 -5.30 7.08
C VAL A 139 11.18 -4.69 7.90
N PRO A 140 11.43 -4.24 9.15
CA PRO A 140 10.43 -3.63 10.02
C PRO A 140 10.16 -2.15 9.66
N ASP A 141 9.82 -1.87 8.41
CA ASP A 141 9.55 -0.51 7.89
C ASP A 141 8.10 -0.05 8.10
N GLY A 142 7.22 -0.95 8.56
CA GLY A 142 5.83 -0.64 8.90
C GLY A 142 4.97 -0.23 7.72
N ASP A 143 5.18 -0.83 6.54
CA ASP A 143 4.51 -0.44 5.30
C ASP A 143 3.70 -1.55 4.61
N THR A 144 3.74 -2.79 5.13
CA THR A 144 3.12 -3.95 4.47
C THR A 144 1.62 -3.75 4.20
N GLY A 145 0.90 -3.20 5.17
CA GLY A 145 -0.51 -2.87 5.03
C GLY A 145 -0.76 -1.83 3.94
N ASP A 146 0.02 -0.74 3.91
CA ASP A 146 -0.10 0.30 2.88
C ASP A 146 0.20 -0.25 1.46
N ASN A 147 1.24 -1.08 1.34
CA ASN A 147 1.64 -1.71 0.09
C ASN A 147 0.57 -2.66 -0.46
N MET A 148 0.05 -3.55 0.39
CA MET A 148 -1.01 -4.49 -0.03
C MET A 148 -2.32 -3.75 -0.34
N VAL A 149 -2.74 -2.80 0.50
CA VAL A 149 -3.95 -2.00 0.26
C VAL A 149 -3.85 -1.19 -1.03
N SER A 150 -2.71 -0.55 -1.31
CA SER A 150 -2.49 0.18 -2.57
C SER A 150 -2.71 -0.73 -3.79
N THR A 151 -2.14 -1.95 -3.73
CA THR A 151 -2.27 -2.95 -4.79
C THR A 151 -3.73 -3.38 -4.98
N CYS A 152 -4.40 -3.75 -3.89
CA CYS A 152 -5.79 -4.22 -3.90
C CYS A 152 -6.76 -3.11 -4.33
N ARG A 153 -6.54 -1.86 -3.90
CA ARG A 153 -7.35 -0.70 -4.33
C ARG A 153 -7.21 -0.45 -5.82
N SER A 154 -6.00 -0.56 -6.37
CA SER A 154 -5.80 -0.47 -7.82
C SER A 154 -6.61 -1.52 -8.57
N ILE A 155 -6.61 -2.78 -8.11
CA ILE A 155 -7.46 -3.85 -8.66
C ILE A 155 -8.93 -3.47 -8.54
N ALA A 156 -9.38 -3.04 -7.37
CA ALA A 156 -10.77 -2.68 -7.09
C ALA A 156 -11.31 -1.56 -8.00
N GLU A 157 -10.50 -0.54 -8.25
CA GLU A 157 -10.86 0.68 -8.97
C GLU A 157 -10.67 0.57 -10.49
N ARG A 158 -9.66 -0.17 -10.96
CA ARG A 158 -9.26 -0.18 -12.37
C ARG A 158 -9.65 -1.44 -13.15
N THR A 159 -10.18 -2.45 -12.47
CA THR A 159 -10.64 -3.67 -13.15
C THR A 159 -11.85 -3.39 -14.05
N CYS A 160 -11.70 -3.69 -15.33
CA CYS A 160 -12.78 -3.78 -16.28
C CYS A 160 -13.46 -5.15 -16.15
N ILE A 161 -14.79 -5.14 -15.95
CA ILE A 161 -15.59 -6.36 -15.76
C ILE A 161 -16.10 -6.84 -17.12
N SER A 162 -16.01 -8.14 -17.35
CA SER A 162 -16.64 -8.84 -18.47
C SER A 162 -17.46 -10.03 -17.96
N LYS A 163 -18.33 -10.56 -18.83
CA LYS A 163 -18.98 -11.86 -18.59
C LYS A 163 -17.98 -13.02 -18.58
N SER A 164 -16.80 -12.83 -19.18
CA SER A 164 -15.70 -13.81 -19.16
C SER A 164 -14.85 -13.61 -17.91
N ILE A 165 -14.66 -14.68 -17.14
CA ILE A 165 -13.72 -14.67 -16.01
C ILE A 165 -12.28 -14.43 -16.51
N ALA A 166 -11.91 -14.95 -17.69
CA ALA A 166 -10.60 -14.74 -18.29
C ALA A 166 -10.30 -13.25 -18.52
N GLU A 167 -11.22 -12.53 -19.19
CA GLU A 167 -11.04 -11.11 -19.52
C GLU A 167 -10.99 -10.25 -18.25
N THR A 168 -11.83 -10.57 -17.26
CA THR A 168 -11.82 -9.84 -15.99
C THR A 168 -10.54 -10.11 -15.21
N ALA A 169 -10.08 -11.36 -15.12
CA ALA A 169 -8.84 -11.71 -14.44
C ALA A 169 -7.61 -11.08 -15.14
N ALA A 170 -7.60 -11.01 -16.47
CA ALA A 170 -6.56 -10.30 -17.22
C ALA A 170 -6.56 -8.80 -16.89
N SER A 171 -7.74 -8.16 -16.82
CA SER A 171 -7.84 -6.76 -16.40
C SER A 171 -7.39 -6.55 -14.95
N MET A 172 -7.71 -7.48 -14.05
CA MET A 172 -7.24 -7.45 -12.67
C MET A 172 -5.71 -7.56 -12.59
N ALA A 173 -5.09 -8.41 -13.40
CA ALA A 173 -3.62 -8.54 -13.43
C ALA A 173 -2.93 -7.25 -13.90
N GLU A 174 -3.45 -6.58 -14.94
CA GLU A 174 -2.93 -5.28 -15.38
C GLU A 174 -3.14 -4.19 -14.31
N ALA A 175 -4.30 -4.19 -13.65
CA ALA A 175 -4.59 -3.27 -12.54
C ALA A 175 -3.68 -3.51 -11.33
N ALA A 176 -3.40 -4.78 -11.01
CA ALA A 176 -2.45 -5.17 -9.97
C ALA A 176 -1.04 -4.70 -10.32
N PHE A 177 -0.59 -4.91 -11.56
CA PHE A 177 0.75 -4.49 -12.01
C PHE A 177 0.92 -2.97 -11.93
N ALA A 178 -0.10 -2.20 -12.34
CA ALA A 178 -0.08 -0.75 -12.29
C ALA A 178 -0.06 -0.18 -10.86
N GLY A 179 -0.66 -0.89 -9.89
CA GLY A 179 -0.81 -0.43 -8.51
C GLY A 179 0.07 -1.13 -7.47
N ALA A 180 0.77 -2.19 -7.85
CA ALA A 180 1.68 -2.93 -7.00
C ALA A 180 2.73 -2.00 -6.40
N ARG A 181 2.96 -2.09 -5.10
CA ARG A 181 4.01 -1.33 -4.39
C ARG A 181 4.67 -2.23 -3.37
N GLY A 182 5.95 -1.96 -3.11
CA GLY A 182 6.73 -2.73 -2.17
C GLY A 182 6.82 -4.23 -2.48
N ASN A 183 7.41 -4.97 -1.55
CA ASN A 183 7.56 -6.41 -1.70
C ASN A 183 6.20 -7.14 -1.69
N SER A 184 5.40 -6.93 -0.64
CA SER A 184 4.12 -7.62 -0.45
C SER A 184 3.12 -7.35 -1.58
N GLY A 185 3.08 -6.12 -2.10
CA GLY A 185 2.20 -5.77 -3.21
C GLY A 185 2.63 -6.40 -4.54
N ILE A 186 3.94 -6.49 -4.81
CA ILE A 186 4.45 -7.15 -6.01
C ILE A 186 4.24 -8.67 -5.95
N ILE A 187 4.44 -9.31 -4.79
CA ILE A 187 4.14 -10.75 -4.60
C ILE A 187 2.65 -11.01 -4.88
N PHE A 188 1.76 -10.22 -4.27
CA PHE A 188 0.31 -10.37 -4.48
C PHE A 188 -0.07 -10.11 -5.94
N CYS A 189 0.48 -9.07 -6.57
CA CYS A 189 0.30 -8.81 -8.00
C CYS A 189 0.71 -10.02 -8.85
N GLN A 190 1.84 -10.64 -8.53
CA GLN A 190 2.33 -11.77 -9.28
C GLN A 190 1.47 -13.04 -9.09
N TYR A 191 0.91 -13.22 -7.89
CA TYR A 191 -0.11 -14.24 -7.66
C TYR A 191 -1.36 -14.00 -8.53
N ILE A 192 -1.86 -12.77 -8.61
CA ILE A 192 -2.99 -12.41 -9.48
C ILE A 192 -2.66 -12.61 -10.96
N HIS A 193 -1.43 -12.29 -11.37
CA HIS A 193 -0.96 -12.57 -12.73
C HIS A 193 -1.00 -14.08 -13.04
N GLY A 194 -0.48 -14.92 -12.15
CA GLY A 194 -0.56 -16.38 -12.29
C GLY A 194 -2.00 -16.90 -12.36
N LEU A 195 -2.89 -16.35 -11.54
CA LEU A 195 -4.32 -16.67 -11.57
C LEU A 195 -4.95 -16.30 -12.91
N ALA A 196 -4.64 -15.12 -13.45
CA ALA A 196 -5.14 -14.67 -14.75
C ALA A 196 -4.65 -15.56 -15.90
N ARG A 197 -3.36 -15.93 -15.89
CA ARG A 197 -2.80 -16.89 -16.86
C ARG A 197 -3.51 -18.23 -16.79
N ALA A 198 -3.82 -18.72 -15.60
CA ALA A 198 -4.48 -20.01 -15.40
C ALA A 198 -5.99 -19.99 -15.76
N LEU A 199 -6.60 -18.80 -15.82
CA LEU A 199 -8.01 -18.62 -16.17
C LEU A 199 -8.23 -18.25 -17.65
N GLU A 200 -7.17 -18.03 -18.43
CA GLU A 200 -7.22 -17.51 -19.80
C GLU A 200 -8.17 -18.27 -20.74
N SER A 201 -8.31 -19.59 -20.56
CA SER A 201 -9.17 -20.46 -21.37
C SER A 201 -10.60 -20.62 -20.83
N TYR A 202 -10.95 -19.98 -19.71
CA TYR A 202 -12.24 -20.16 -19.05
C TYR A 202 -13.16 -18.96 -19.27
N ARG A 203 -14.40 -19.23 -19.69
CA ARG A 203 -15.48 -18.23 -19.65
C ARG A 203 -16.04 -18.05 -18.24
N SER A 204 -16.11 -19.15 -17.48
CA SER A 204 -16.47 -19.20 -16.07
C SER A 204 -15.72 -20.37 -15.43
N ALA A 205 -15.46 -20.32 -14.13
CA ALA A 205 -14.78 -21.38 -13.39
C ALA A 205 -15.71 -22.03 -12.36
N ASP A 206 -15.81 -23.36 -12.37
CA ASP A 206 -16.38 -24.11 -11.25
C ASP A 206 -15.34 -24.27 -10.13
N ALA A 207 -15.72 -24.94 -9.03
CA ALA A 207 -14.85 -25.17 -7.89
C ALA A 207 -13.52 -25.87 -8.25
N VAL A 208 -13.56 -26.83 -9.18
CA VAL A 208 -12.38 -27.61 -9.58
C VAL A 208 -11.46 -26.79 -10.47
N ALA A 209 -12.02 -26.08 -11.45
CA ALA A 209 -11.27 -25.17 -12.31
C ALA A 209 -10.60 -24.06 -11.48
N PHE A 210 -11.36 -23.42 -10.58
CA PHE A 210 -10.81 -22.38 -9.70
C PHE A 210 -9.67 -22.92 -8.82
N ALA A 211 -9.86 -24.09 -8.20
CA ALA A 211 -8.82 -24.70 -7.38
C ALA A 211 -7.53 -24.97 -8.15
N LYS A 212 -7.64 -25.50 -9.38
CA LYS A 212 -6.48 -25.72 -10.26
C LYS A 212 -5.81 -24.39 -10.62
N SER A 213 -6.59 -23.35 -10.90
CA SER A 213 -6.04 -22.03 -11.21
C SER A 213 -5.28 -21.41 -10.03
N LEU A 214 -5.75 -21.59 -8.79
CA LEU A 214 -5.02 -21.17 -7.59
C LEU A 214 -3.70 -21.92 -7.42
N LEU A 215 -3.69 -23.24 -7.64
CA LEU A 215 -2.45 -24.03 -7.60
C LEU A 215 -1.44 -23.57 -8.65
N THR A 216 -1.90 -23.26 -9.86
CA THR A 216 -1.05 -22.70 -10.92
C THR A 216 -0.53 -21.30 -10.56
N ALA A 217 -1.27 -20.52 -9.78
CA ALA A 217 -0.89 -19.16 -9.40
C ALA A 217 0.23 -19.10 -8.34
N VAL A 218 0.33 -20.12 -7.47
CA VAL A 218 1.32 -20.15 -6.37
C VAL A 218 2.77 -20.05 -6.88
N PRO A 219 3.23 -20.88 -7.86
CA PRO A 219 4.59 -20.77 -8.39
C PRO A 219 4.94 -19.40 -8.94
N PHE A 220 3.97 -18.66 -9.51
CA PHE A 220 4.23 -17.31 -10.02
C PHE A 220 4.67 -16.37 -8.88
N ALA A 221 4.03 -16.44 -7.72
CA ALA A 221 4.37 -15.64 -6.56
C ALA A 221 5.75 -16.03 -5.97
N GLU A 222 6.07 -17.32 -5.97
CA GLU A 222 7.36 -17.84 -5.50
C GLU A 222 8.51 -17.40 -6.41
N GLU A 223 8.36 -17.57 -7.72
CA GLU A 223 9.36 -17.19 -8.73
C GLU A 223 9.59 -15.67 -8.80
N ALA A 224 8.70 -14.86 -8.23
CA ALA A 224 8.87 -13.41 -8.15
C ALA A 224 10.07 -13.04 -7.27
N LEU A 225 10.45 -13.90 -6.33
CA LEU A 225 11.42 -13.62 -5.28
C LEU A 225 12.78 -14.25 -5.58
N TYR A 226 13.85 -13.59 -5.13
CA TYR A 226 15.18 -14.19 -5.17
C TYR A 226 15.30 -15.41 -4.26
N LYS A 227 14.75 -15.29 -3.04
CA LYS A 227 14.81 -16.30 -2.00
C LYS A 227 13.44 -16.40 -1.33
N PRO A 228 12.54 -17.26 -1.83
CA PRO A 228 11.30 -17.60 -1.15
C PRO A 228 11.58 -18.17 0.24
N VAL A 229 10.79 -17.79 1.24
CA VAL A 229 10.97 -18.21 2.64
C VAL A 229 9.65 -18.81 3.16
N GLU A 230 9.75 -19.95 3.83
CA GLU A 230 8.62 -20.57 4.54
C GLU A 230 8.24 -19.76 5.78
N GLY A 231 6.96 -19.78 6.14
CA GLY A 231 6.42 -18.94 7.22
C GLY A 231 6.02 -17.54 6.75
N THR A 232 5.95 -17.30 5.43
CA THR A 232 5.51 -16.03 4.84
C THR A 232 4.15 -16.18 4.13
N ILE A 233 3.66 -15.09 3.52
CA ILE A 233 2.50 -15.09 2.61
C ILE A 233 2.49 -16.25 1.60
N LEU A 234 3.66 -16.68 1.11
CA LEU A 234 3.79 -17.79 0.16
C LEU A 234 3.30 -19.12 0.74
N THR A 235 3.66 -19.40 1.99
CA THR A 235 3.25 -20.62 2.71
C THR A 235 1.73 -20.67 2.84
N VAL A 236 1.11 -19.55 3.23
CA VAL A 236 -0.35 -19.48 3.40
C VAL A 236 -1.08 -19.56 2.06
N MET A 237 -0.58 -18.90 1.01
CA MET A 237 -1.12 -19.02 -0.36
C MET A 237 -1.09 -20.47 -0.85
N ARG A 238 0.03 -21.18 -0.63
CA ARG A 238 0.19 -22.58 -1.02
C ARG A 238 -0.75 -23.49 -0.24
N ASP A 239 -0.80 -23.35 1.08
CA ASP A 239 -1.63 -24.18 1.95
C ASP A 239 -3.13 -23.95 1.69
N TRP A 240 -3.55 -22.71 1.45
CA TRP A 240 -4.91 -22.39 1.06
C TRP A 240 -5.27 -22.98 -0.31
N ALA A 241 -4.43 -22.80 -1.34
CA ALA A 241 -4.68 -23.37 -2.66
C ALA A 241 -4.80 -24.91 -2.63
N ASN A 242 -3.95 -25.57 -1.84
CA ASN A 242 -4.03 -27.01 -1.59
C ASN A 242 -5.33 -27.41 -0.88
N ALA A 243 -5.79 -26.63 0.10
CA ALA A 243 -7.06 -26.87 0.78
C ALA A 243 -8.26 -26.73 -0.16
N VAL A 244 -8.30 -25.65 -0.97
CA VAL A 244 -9.35 -25.46 -1.98
C VAL A 244 -9.38 -26.63 -2.97
N ASN A 245 -8.23 -27.10 -3.45
CA ASN A 245 -8.13 -28.25 -4.36
C ASN A 245 -8.54 -29.59 -3.72
N ARG A 246 -8.32 -29.77 -2.42
CA ARG A 246 -8.79 -30.96 -1.72
C ARG A 246 -10.32 -30.93 -1.59
N PHE A 247 -10.88 -29.81 -1.14
CA PHE A 247 -12.32 -29.69 -0.87
C PHE A 247 -13.15 -29.58 -2.15
N SER A 248 -12.64 -28.99 -3.23
CA SER A 248 -13.38 -28.84 -4.50
C SER A 248 -13.76 -30.17 -5.17
N ARG A 249 -13.10 -31.27 -4.78
CA ARG A 249 -13.43 -32.62 -5.25
C ARG A 249 -14.79 -33.13 -4.75
N THR A 250 -15.25 -32.62 -3.61
CA THR A 250 -16.48 -33.06 -2.97
C THR A 250 -17.48 -31.94 -2.75
N GLU A 251 -17.02 -30.68 -2.71
CA GLU A 251 -17.86 -29.51 -2.48
C GLU A 251 -17.85 -28.55 -3.69
N PRO A 252 -18.91 -28.55 -4.52
CA PRO A 252 -19.03 -27.66 -5.67
C PRO A 252 -19.57 -26.26 -5.33
N ASP A 253 -20.08 -26.03 -4.12
CA ASP A 253 -20.65 -24.73 -3.72
C ASP A 253 -19.57 -23.84 -3.10
N PHE A 254 -19.27 -22.71 -3.73
CA PHE A 254 -18.31 -21.72 -3.23
C PHE A 254 -18.71 -21.15 -1.86
N ALA A 255 -20.02 -21.10 -1.55
CA ALA A 255 -20.50 -20.65 -0.25
C ALA A 255 -20.15 -21.61 0.90
N VAL A 256 -19.78 -22.86 0.61
CA VAL A 256 -19.32 -23.84 1.58
C VAL A 256 -17.81 -24.06 1.45
N LEU A 257 -17.31 -24.16 0.22
CA LEU A 257 -15.91 -24.39 -0.11
C LEU A 257 -14.98 -23.31 0.46
N LEU A 258 -15.34 -22.03 0.31
CA LEU A 258 -14.47 -20.93 0.71
C LEU A 258 -14.31 -20.84 2.24
N PRO A 259 -15.39 -20.86 3.06
CA PRO A 259 -15.25 -20.96 4.52
C PRO A 259 -14.41 -22.16 4.98
N LEU A 260 -14.65 -23.36 4.41
CA LEU A 260 -13.87 -24.56 4.75
C LEU A 260 -12.38 -24.40 4.43
N SER A 261 -12.06 -23.79 3.28
CA SER A 261 -10.68 -23.53 2.88
C SER A 261 -10.00 -22.44 3.71
N LEU A 262 -10.75 -21.42 4.15
CA LEU A 262 -10.25 -20.32 4.97
C LEU A 262 -9.69 -20.81 6.31
N GLU A 263 -10.29 -21.83 6.91
CA GLU A 263 -9.76 -22.45 8.13
C GLU A 263 -8.34 -23.02 7.94
N ALA A 264 -8.02 -23.53 6.75
CA ALA A 264 -6.66 -23.98 6.45
C ALA A 264 -5.68 -22.79 6.32
N ALA A 265 -6.12 -21.68 5.73
CA ALA A 265 -5.32 -20.46 5.64
C ALA A 265 -5.05 -19.85 7.04
N ARG A 266 -6.08 -19.75 7.88
CA ARG A 266 -5.96 -19.31 9.29
C ARG A 266 -5.02 -20.20 10.09
N LYS A 267 -5.13 -21.52 9.92
CA LYS A 267 -4.21 -22.46 10.57
C LYS A 267 -2.76 -22.24 10.10
N SER A 268 -2.54 -22.16 8.80
CA SER A 268 -1.19 -21.94 8.24
C SER A 268 -0.58 -20.62 8.73
N LEU A 269 -1.40 -19.55 8.80
CA LEU A 269 -1.00 -18.26 9.37
C LEU A 269 -0.54 -18.39 10.83
N MET A 270 -1.31 -19.07 11.67
CA MET A 270 -0.95 -19.30 13.08
C MET A 270 0.32 -20.13 13.26
N GLU A 271 0.71 -20.93 12.25
CA GLU A 271 1.95 -21.70 12.24
C GLU A 271 3.16 -20.89 11.75
N THR A 272 2.97 -19.71 11.16
CA THR A 272 4.08 -18.87 10.66
C THR A 272 5.16 -18.57 11.72
N PRO A 273 4.84 -18.29 13.00
CA PRO A 273 5.87 -18.08 14.01
C PRO A 273 6.70 -19.33 14.28
N GLY A 274 6.12 -20.53 14.13
CA GLY A 274 6.84 -21.79 14.27
C GLY A 274 7.78 -22.11 13.10
N LYS A 275 7.69 -21.36 11.99
CA LYS A 275 8.50 -21.54 10.77
C LYS A 275 9.63 -20.50 10.66
N MET A 276 9.57 -19.42 11.44
CA MET A 276 10.56 -18.33 11.41
C MET A 276 10.88 -17.82 12.81
N GLU A 277 12.15 -17.92 13.20
CA GLU A 277 12.63 -17.50 14.54
C GLU A 277 12.33 -16.02 14.84
N LEU A 278 12.44 -15.14 13.84
CA LEU A 278 12.14 -13.72 13.98
C LEU A 278 10.68 -13.50 14.40
N LEU A 279 9.72 -14.13 13.72
CA LEU A 279 8.29 -14.04 14.04
C LEU A 279 7.99 -14.60 15.44
N ALA A 280 8.60 -15.73 15.81
CA ALA A 280 8.46 -16.29 17.15
C ALA A 280 8.97 -15.34 18.25
N ARG A 281 10.12 -14.72 18.03
CA ARG A 281 10.75 -13.79 18.98
C ARG A 281 9.87 -12.54 19.18
N GLU A 282 9.39 -11.96 18.09
CA GLU A 282 8.51 -10.80 18.11
C GLU A 282 7.06 -11.15 18.51
N LYS A 283 6.72 -12.45 18.62
CA LYS A 283 5.40 -12.97 18.98
C LYS A 283 4.28 -12.48 18.06
N VAL A 284 4.61 -12.31 16.79
CA VAL A 284 3.67 -11.93 15.73
C VAL A 284 3.63 -12.98 14.63
N VAL A 285 2.56 -13.01 13.87
CA VAL A 285 2.47 -13.75 12.60
C VAL A 285 3.06 -12.93 11.47
N ASP A 286 3.33 -13.54 10.31
CA ASP A 286 3.77 -12.81 9.12
C ASP A 286 2.71 -11.79 8.67
N ALA A 287 3.13 -10.53 8.46
CA ALA A 287 2.25 -9.43 8.10
C ALA A 287 1.61 -9.64 6.72
N GLY A 288 2.38 -10.12 5.75
CA GLY A 288 1.86 -10.40 4.40
C GLY A 288 0.84 -11.54 4.41
N ALA A 289 1.12 -12.61 5.15
CA ALA A 289 0.23 -13.73 5.35
C ALA A 289 -1.07 -13.32 6.06
N GLN A 290 -0.98 -12.52 7.13
CA GLN A 290 -2.15 -11.97 7.82
C GLN A 290 -2.99 -11.13 6.85
N GLY A 291 -2.35 -10.28 6.05
CA GLY A 291 -3.05 -9.48 5.04
C GLY A 291 -3.78 -10.35 4.00
N PHE A 292 -3.16 -11.44 3.56
CA PHE A 292 -3.82 -12.39 2.66
C PHE A 292 -5.02 -13.09 3.31
N VAL A 293 -4.91 -13.49 4.58
CA VAL A 293 -6.03 -14.08 5.33
C VAL A 293 -7.15 -13.05 5.53
N ASP A 294 -6.84 -11.82 5.95
CA ASP A 294 -7.81 -10.73 6.11
C ASP A 294 -8.56 -10.46 4.79
N PHE A 295 -7.86 -10.54 3.65
CA PHE A 295 -8.47 -10.45 2.33
C PHE A 295 -9.43 -11.62 2.07
N LEU A 296 -9.04 -12.87 2.36
CA LEU A 296 -9.91 -14.05 2.19
C LEU A 296 -11.14 -14.01 3.12
N GLU A 297 -11.00 -13.50 4.35
CA GLU A 297 -12.11 -13.28 5.27
C GLU A 297 -13.15 -12.33 4.67
N GLY A 298 -12.70 -11.22 4.08
CA GLY A 298 -13.61 -10.32 3.35
C GLY A 298 -14.33 -10.99 2.18
N VAL A 299 -13.65 -11.85 1.42
CA VAL A 299 -14.26 -12.63 0.34
C VAL A 299 -15.34 -13.57 0.89
N VAL A 300 -15.03 -14.31 1.97
CA VAL A 300 -15.96 -15.25 2.61
C VAL A 300 -17.17 -14.52 3.17
N ASP A 301 -16.96 -13.43 3.92
CA ASP A 301 -18.05 -12.63 4.47
C ASP A 301 -18.99 -12.13 3.35
N PHE A 302 -18.45 -11.75 2.19
CA PHE A 302 -19.28 -11.35 1.05
C PHE A 302 -20.06 -12.51 0.44
N VAL A 303 -19.46 -13.69 0.32
CA VAL A 303 -20.15 -14.86 -0.23
C VAL A 303 -21.29 -15.30 0.69
N GLU A 304 -21.12 -15.19 2.01
CA GLU A 304 -22.15 -15.52 3.01
C GLU A 304 -23.27 -14.47 3.07
N ASN A 305 -22.93 -13.18 3.03
CA ASN A 305 -23.90 -12.09 3.25
C ASN A 305 -24.48 -11.50 1.95
N GLY A 306 -23.82 -11.69 0.81
CA GLY A 306 -24.26 -11.25 -0.53
C GLY A 306 -24.37 -9.73 -0.73
N ASN A 307 -23.92 -8.90 0.21
CA ASN A 307 -24.15 -7.45 0.19
C ASN A 307 -22.85 -6.64 0.16
N LEU A 308 -22.48 -6.17 -1.05
CA LEU A 308 -21.31 -5.30 -1.25
C LEU A 308 -21.36 -3.98 -0.48
N LYS A 309 -22.54 -3.49 -0.07
CA LYS A 309 -22.65 -2.24 0.71
C LYS A 309 -22.03 -2.38 2.11
N LEU A 310 -21.84 -3.60 2.58
CA LEU A 310 -21.14 -3.88 3.84
C LEU A 310 -19.61 -3.74 3.70
N PHE A 311 -19.10 -3.58 2.48
CA PHE A 311 -17.69 -3.52 2.14
C PHE A 311 -17.35 -2.24 1.36
N PRO A 312 -17.52 -1.05 1.95
CA PRO A 312 -17.17 0.19 1.28
C PRO A 312 -15.64 0.26 1.10
N VAL A 313 -15.18 0.20 -0.14
CA VAL A 313 -13.79 0.55 -0.49
C VAL A 313 -13.70 2.07 -0.47
N ARG A 314 -12.79 2.62 0.34
CA ARG A 314 -12.64 4.07 0.44
C ARG A 314 -11.91 4.60 -0.79
N SER A 315 -12.60 5.40 -1.61
CA SER A 315 -11.97 6.19 -2.67
C SER A 315 -11.27 7.41 -2.05
N GLY A 316 -9.95 7.50 -2.19
CA GLY A 316 -9.16 8.63 -1.73
C GLY A 316 -7.67 8.31 -1.57
N PRO A 317 -6.79 9.33 -1.55
CA PRO A 317 -5.39 9.11 -1.21
C PRO A 317 -5.32 8.47 0.18
N ALA A 318 -4.54 7.40 0.31
CA ALA A 318 -4.21 6.83 1.61
C ALA A 318 -3.50 7.92 2.42
N PHE A 319 -4.24 8.62 3.28
CA PHE A 319 -3.60 9.40 4.33
C PHE A 319 -2.80 8.41 5.16
N LEU A 320 -1.50 8.65 5.28
CA LEU A 320 -0.63 8.01 6.28
C LEU A 320 -1.09 8.54 7.64
N PRO A 321 -1.84 7.79 8.45
CA PRO A 321 -2.03 8.16 9.84
C PRO A 321 -0.68 7.91 10.53
N SER A 322 -0.39 8.71 11.54
CA SER A 322 0.69 8.40 12.47
C SER A 322 0.43 7.04 13.12
N VAL A 323 1.30 6.07 12.84
CA VAL A 323 1.36 4.78 13.54
C VAL A 323 1.57 5.06 15.03
N PRO A 324 0.96 4.29 15.96
CA PRO A 324 1.28 4.36 17.38
C PRO A 324 2.78 4.17 17.63
N GLU A 325 3.33 4.86 18.64
CA GLU A 325 4.77 4.92 18.96
C GLU A 325 5.41 3.56 19.33
N ASP A 326 4.61 2.49 19.47
CA ASP A 326 5.03 1.19 20.01
C ASP A 326 5.25 0.07 18.97
N SER A 327 5.66 0.39 17.73
CA SER A 327 6.03 -0.67 16.77
C SER A 327 7.41 -1.28 17.10
N HIS A 328 7.40 -2.57 17.44
CA HIS A 328 8.56 -3.35 17.84
C HIS A 328 9.64 -3.40 16.74
N GLY A 329 10.80 -2.81 17.03
CA GLY A 329 12.01 -2.91 16.21
C GLY A 329 12.88 -1.65 16.29
N ASP A 330 13.77 -1.55 17.27
CA ASP A 330 14.81 -0.48 17.34
C ASP A 330 15.90 -0.64 16.25
N GLU A 331 15.80 -1.67 15.40
CA GLU A 331 16.77 -1.92 14.34
C GLU A 331 16.56 -0.98 13.15
N MET A 332 17.61 -0.25 12.80
CA MET A 332 17.65 0.51 11.56
C MET A 332 17.70 -0.43 10.35
N PRO A 333 17.04 -0.08 9.23
CA PRO A 333 17.15 -0.82 7.99
C PRO A 333 18.61 -0.95 7.52
N SER A 334 19.01 -2.17 7.16
CA SER A 334 20.36 -2.49 6.65
C SER A 334 20.74 -1.61 5.46
N PHE A 335 19.79 -1.37 4.55
CA PHE A 335 19.93 -0.47 3.42
C PHE A 335 19.09 0.79 3.60
N ARG A 336 19.54 1.90 3.03
CA ARG A 336 18.86 3.20 3.17
C ARG A 336 17.60 3.30 2.33
N TYR A 337 17.62 2.81 1.09
CA TYR A 337 16.55 3.06 0.13
C TYR A 337 15.73 1.82 -0.20
N CYS A 338 14.41 1.99 -0.16
CA CYS A 338 13.45 1.12 -0.83
C CYS A 338 13.30 1.61 -2.27
N THR A 339 13.77 0.84 -3.24
CA THR A 339 13.83 1.23 -4.65
C THR A 339 12.84 0.41 -5.47
N GLU A 340 11.99 1.06 -6.27
CA GLU A 340 11.07 0.41 -7.20
C GLU A 340 11.32 0.89 -8.63
N VAL A 341 11.22 -0.02 -9.59
CA VAL A 341 11.44 0.25 -11.01
C VAL A 341 10.43 -0.50 -11.88
N VAL A 342 9.90 0.16 -12.91
CA VAL A 342 9.23 -0.56 -14.02
C VAL A 342 10.14 -0.58 -15.23
N LEU A 343 10.66 -1.77 -15.53
CA LEU A 343 11.51 -2.07 -16.67
C LEU A 343 10.66 -2.58 -17.83
N GLN A 344 10.88 -2.02 -19.02
CA GLN A 344 10.24 -2.48 -20.25
C GLN A 344 11.31 -2.91 -21.28
N GLY A 345 11.15 -4.10 -21.86
CA GLY A 345 12.07 -4.61 -22.85
C GLY A 345 11.81 -6.06 -23.22
N LYS A 346 12.39 -6.51 -24.35
CA LYS A 346 12.21 -7.87 -24.89
C LYS A 346 13.36 -8.77 -24.47
N GLY A 347 13.09 -10.08 -24.39
CA GLY A 347 14.13 -11.08 -24.09
C GLY A 347 14.69 -10.97 -22.67
N ILE A 348 13.93 -10.37 -21.74
CA ILE A 348 14.32 -10.23 -20.35
C ILE A 348 13.80 -11.42 -19.57
N PHE A 349 14.71 -12.19 -18.96
CA PHE A 349 14.35 -13.30 -18.08
C PHE A 349 14.35 -12.84 -16.62
N ARG A 350 13.30 -13.22 -15.88
CA ARG A 350 13.15 -12.86 -14.45
C ARG A 350 14.35 -13.33 -13.62
N THR A 351 14.85 -14.53 -13.88
CA THR A 351 16.03 -15.10 -13.21
C THR A 351 17.26 -14.22 -13.37
N ASP A 352 17.45 -13.63 -14.55
CA ASP A 352 18.61 -12.79 -14.86
C ASP A 352 18.48 -11.38 -14.25
N LEU A 353 17.24 -10.89 -14.10
CA LEU A 353 16.95 -9.68 -13.34
C LEU A 353 17.29 -9.88 -11.87
N ILE A 354 16.68 -10.88 -11.26
CA ILE A 354 16.82 -11.19 -9.84
C ILE A 354 18.28 -11.50 -9.50
N GLY A 355 18.93 -12.40 -10.26
CA GLY A 355 20.33 -12.78 -10.04
C GLY A 355 21.27 -11.59 -10.22
N GLY A 356 21.08 -10.79 -11.26
CA GLY A 356 21.91 -9.61 -11.51
C GLY A 356 21.73 -8.49 -10.47
N LEU A 357 20.57 -8.43 -9.81
CA LEU A 357 20.29 -7.43 -8.76
C LEU A 357 20.81 -7.82 -7.38
N SER A 358 21.08 -9.11 -7.14
CA SER A 358 21.54 -9.64 -5.85
C SER A 358 22.85 -9.05 -5.34
N GLN A 359 23.65 -8.45 -6.21
CA GLN A 359 24.88 -7.74 -5.84
C GLN A 359 24.65 -6.30 -5.33
N TYR A 360 23.48 -5.71 -5.60
CA TYR A 360 23.20 -4.30 -5.27
C TYR A 360 22.40 -4.14 -3.97
N GLY A 361 21.88 -5.22 -3.40
CA GLY A 361 20.91 -5.12 -2.32
C GLY A 361 20.24 -6.42 -1.90
N ASP A 362 19.25 -6.30 -1.01
CA ASP A 362 18.42 -7.39 -0.54
C ASP A 362 16.93 -7.20 -0.87
N SER A 363 16.10 -8.11 -0.37
CA SER A 363 14.62 -8.04 -0.47
C SER A 363 14.12 -7.91 -1.92
N ILE A 364 14.82 -8.55 -2.85
CA ILE A 364 14.58 -8.43 -4.29
C ILE A 364 13.33 -9.21 -4.67
N VAL A 365 12.39 -8.52 -5.32
CA VAL A 365 11.24 -9.10 -5.99
C VAL A 365 11.06 -8.50 -7.39
N ALA A 366 10.72 -9.34 -8.36
CA ALA A 366 10.45 -8.95 -9.74
C ALA A 366 9.14 -9.59 -10.23
N GLY A 367 8.06 -8.82 -10.21
CA GLY A 367 6.76 -9.19 -10.76
C GLY A 367 6.61 -8.78 -12.23
N GLY A 368 5.58 -9.31 -12.89
CA GLY A 368 5.33 -9.15 -14.31
C GLY A 368 5.82 -10.33 -15.15
N GLY A 369 5.86 -10.10 -16.46
CA GLY A 369 6.17 -11.11 -17.47
C GLY A 369 6.09 -10.55 -18.89
N GLY A 370 6.64 -11.31 -19.84
CA GLY A 370 6.73 -10.88 -21.23
C GLY A 370 7.71 -9.72 -21.38
N GLU A 371 7.20 -8.52 -21.66
CA GLU A 371 8.01 -7.34 -21.98
C GLU A 371 8.03 -6.28 -20.86
N ARG A 372 7.38 -6.52 -19.71
CA ARG A 372 7.28 -5.54 -18.62
C ARG A 372 7.50 -6.22 -17.27
N PHE A 373 8.39 -5.64 -16.47
CA PHE A 373 8.73 -6.09 -15.13
C PHE A 373 8.62 -4.95 -14.13
N ARG A 374 8.03 -5.22 -12.97
CA ARG A 374 8.03 -4.31 -11.82
C ARG A 374 8.93 -4.91 -10.75
N ILE A 375 9.97 -4.19 -10.41
CA ILE A 375 11.08 -4.64 -9.57
C ILE A 375 11.07 -3.82 -8.29
N HIS A 376 11.31 -4.47 -7.17
CA HIS A 376 11.59 -3.85 -5.87
C HIS A 376 12.83 -4.46 -5.27
N LEU A 377 13.65 -3.64 -4.62
CA LEU A 377 14.83 -4.05 -3.86
C LEU A 377 15.22 -2.98 -2.84
N HIS A 378 15.92 -3.39 -1.80
CA HIS A 378 16.53 -2.46 -0.85
C HIS A 378 18.02 -2.28 -1.16
N THR A 379 18.48 -1.04 -1.28
CA THR A 379 19.85 -0.71 -1.67
C THR A 379 20.32 0.62 -1.06
N ASP A 380 21.63 0.81 -0.95
CA ASP A 380 22.22 2.12 -0.64
C ASP A 380 22.50 2.96 -1.89
N SER A 381 22.46 2.33 -3.08
CA SER A 381 22.84 2.94 -4.34
C SER A 381 21.76 2.78 -5.43
N PRO A 382 20.60 3.45 -5.33
CA PRO A 382 19.54 3.35 -6.33
C PRO A 382 20.01 3.72 -7.74
N ALA A 383 20.93 4.68 -7.88
CA ALA A 383 21.48 5.08 -9.17
C ALA A 383 22.25 3.96 -9.89
N ASP A 384 22.99 3.13 -9.15
CA ASP A 384 23.71 1.96 -9.72
C ASP A 384 22.73 0.90 -10.22
N VAL A 385 21.62 0.73 -9.50
CA VAL A 385 20.52 -0.15 -9.94
C VAL A 385 19.90 0.35 -11.24
N MET A 386 19.63 1.66 -11.35
CA MET A 386 19.07 2.23 -12.58
C MET A 386 20.01 2.06 -13.76
N GLU A 387 21.31 2.30 -13.56
CA GLU A 387 22.33 2.11 -14.59
C GLU A 387 22.33 0.67 -15.10
N HIS A 388 22.40 -0.30 -14.18
CA HIS A 388 22.36 -1.72 -14.51
C HIS A 388 21.10 -2.14 -15.27
N LEU A 389 19.92 -1.66 -14.84
CA LEU A 389 18.64 -2.01 -15.47
C LEU A 389 18.45 -1.31 -16.81
N SER A 390 18.96 -0.09 -16.98
CA SER A 390 18.89 0.66 -18.24
C SER A 390 19.65 -0.03 -19.38
N GLY A 391 20.67 -0.83 -19.06
CA GLY A 391 21.37 -1.67 -20.03
C GLY A 391 20.54 -2.86 -20.56
N LYS A 392 19.43 -3.20 -19.90
CA LYS A 392 18.56 -4.34 -20.26
C LYS A 392 17.25 -3.92 -20.92
N GLY A 393 16.81 -2.67 -20.74
CA GLY A 393 15.54 -2.16 -21.26
C GLY A 393 15.30 -0.70 -20.86
N SER A 394 14.15 -0.15 -21.25
CA SER A 394 13.77 1.21 -20.89
C SER A 394 13.14 1.28 -19.49
N LEU A 395 13.48 2.32 -18.74
CA LEU A 395 12.92 2.59 -17.41
C LEU A 395 11.71 3.49 -17.56
N SER A 396 10.52 2.95 -17.31
CA SER A 396 9.25 3.68 -17.46
C SER A 396 8.71 4.25 -16.14
N PHE A 397 9.23 3.78 -15.01
CA PHE A 397 8.92 4.28 -13.68
C PHE A 397 10.10 4.00 -12.75
N GLN A 398 10.38 4.94 -11.85
CA GLN A 398 11.41 4.82 -10.82
C GLN A 398 10.90 5.46 -9.53
N LYS A 399 11.29 4.88 -8.40
CA LYS A 399 11.01 5.39 -7.06
C LYS A 399 12.14 4.96 -6.14
N ALA A 400 12.50 5.81 -5.20
CA ALA A 400 13.48 5.50 -4.16
C ALA A 400 13.12 6.24 -2.87
N ASP A 401 12.61 5.51 -1.88
CA ASP A 401 12.19 6.04 -0.58
C ASP A 401 13.28 5.82 0.47
N ASP A 402 13.63 6.87 1.23
CA ASP A 402 14.62 6.79 2.31
C ASP A 402 14.00 6.16 3.58
N MET A 403 14.15 4.84 3.71
CA MET A 403 13.61 4.06 4.84
C MET A 403 14.26 4.45 6.17
N ARG A 404 15.56 4.75 6.18
CA ARG A 404 16.27 5.17 7.39
C ARG A 404 15.70 6.49 7.91
N ARG A 405 15.52 7.48 7.03
CA ARG A 405 14.89 8.75 7.38
C ARG A 405 13.45 8.54 7.88
N GLN A 406 12.69 7.63 7.28
CA GLN A 406 11.33 7.33 7.75
C GLN A 406 11.32 6.77 9.17
N VAL A 407 12.20 5.83 9.50
CA VAL A 407 12.34 5.27 10.86
C VAL A 407 12.78 6.36 11.85
N GLU A 408 13.80 7.13 11.51
CA GLU A 408 14.29 8.25 12.33
C GLU A 408 13.19 9.30 12.62
N ALA A 409 12.43 9.71 11.61
CA ALA A 409 11.37 10.70 11.74
C ALA A 409 10.17 10.18 12.56
N ARG A 410 10.00 8.87 12.66
CA ARG A 410 8.97 8.19 13.47
C ARG A 410 9.42 7.97 14.92
N LYS A 411 10.64 7.45 15.13
CA LYS A 411 11.11 6.97 16.45
C LYS A 411 12.05 7.94 17.18
N HIS A 412 12.80 8.73 16.44
CA HIS A 412 13.88 9.57 16.98
C HIS A 412 13.76 11.01 16.47
N ARG A 413 12.54 11.54 16.41
CA ARG A 413 12.26 12.87 15.89
C ARG A 413 12.97 13.95 16.72
N LEU A 414 13.76 14.80 16.05
CA LEU A 414 14.51 15.88 16.70
C LEU A 414 13.64 17.06 17.17
N GLY A 415 12.47 17.26 16.56
CA GLY A 415 11.56 18.34 16.93
C GLY A 415 10.19 18.24 16.24
N PRO A 416 9.22 19.06 16.65
CA PRO A 416 7.84 19.00 16.14
C PRO A 416 7.70 19.47 14.69
N VAL A 417 8.75 20.05 14.11
CA VAL A 417 8.77 20.61 12.75
C VAL A 417 9.78 19.84 11.91
N ALA A 418 9.35 19.38 10.74
CA ALA A 418 10.23 18.79 9.73
C ALA A 418 10.83 19.89 8.84
N ILE A 419 12.10 19.74 8.48
CA ILE A 419 12.78 20.62 7.52
C ILE A 419 12.76 19.92 6.16
N LEU A 420 12.33 20.64 5.12
CA LEU A 420 12.25 20.14 3.75
C LEU A 420 13.17 20.97 2.85
N THR A 421 13.92 20.30 1.99
CA THR A 421 14.75 20.92 0.95
C THR A 421 14.52 20.21 -0.38
N ASP A 422 14.77 20.89 -1.49
CA ASP A 422 14.93 20.20 -2.78
C ASP A 422 16.39 19.77 -3.00
N SER A 423 16.63 18.99 -4.05
CA SER A 423 17.96 18.49 -4.39
C SER A 423 18.93 19.58 -4.89
N CYS A 424 18.46 20.74 -5.38
CA CYS A 424 19.33 21.85 -5.82
C CYS A 424 20.01 22.59 -4.67
N CYS A 425 19.58 22.42 -3.42
CA CYS A 425 20.26 23.06 -2.29
C CYS A 425 21.66 22.49 -2.00
N ASP A 426 22.05 21.38 -2.64
CA ASP A 426 23.42 20.84 -2.57
C ASP A 426 23.95 20.58 -1.15
N LEU A 427 23.03 20.31 -0.21
CA LEU A 427 23.41 19.97 1.17
C LEU A 427 24.13 18.61 1.22
N PRO A 428 25.27 18.53 1.93
CA PRO A 428 25.94 17.25 2.18
C PRO A 428 25.04 16.27 2.94
N ARG A 429 25.21 14.97 2.68
CA ARG A 429 24.39 13.93 3.29
C ARG A 429 24.51 13.92 4.82
N GLU A 430 25.69 14.23 5.34
CA GLU A 430 25.97 14.33 6.77
C GLU A 430 25.14 15.44 7.42
N ILE A 431 24.90 16.54 6.71
CA ILE A 431 24.05 17.66 7.19
C ILE A 431 22.58 17.26 7.13
N LEU A 432 22.15 16.63 6.04
CA LEU A 432 20.78 16.11 5.93
C LEU A 432 20.47 15.18 7.10
N ASP A 433 21.38 14.23 7.37
CA ASP A 433 21.22 13.21 8.40
C ASP A 433 21.24 13.79 9.81
N ARG A 434 22.24 14.62 10.12
CA ARG A 434 22.38 15.24 11.44
C ARG A 434 21.16 16.05 11.88
N TYR A 435 20.50 16.72 10.94
CA TYR A 435 19.38 17.63 11.23
C TYR A 435 18.02 17.09 10.80
N GLN A 436 17.93 15.81 10.40
CA GLN A 436 16.70 15.20 9.88
C GLN A 436 16.04 16.01 8.75
N ILE A 437 16.85 16.56 7.85
CA ILE A 437 16.34 17.31 6.70
C ILE A 437 15.86 16.30 5.66
N HIS A 438 14.61 16.47 5.24
CA HIS A 438 14.00 15.69 4.17
C HIS A 438 14.34 16.34 2.83
N MET A 439 14.91 15.57 1.91
CA MET A 439 15.18 16.02 0.55
C MET A 439 14.08 15.52 -0.40
N VAL A 440 13.47 16.43 -1.14
CA VAL A 440 12.59 16.12 -2.27
C VAL A 440 13.43 16.20 -3.55
N PRO A 441 13.72 15.07 -4.20
CA PRO A 441 14.52 15.09 -5.42
C PRO A 441 13.73 15.78 -6.55
N LEU A 442 14.44 16.54 -7.39
CA LEU A 442 13.87 17.00 -8.64
C LEU A 442 13.80 15.87 -9.66
N ASN A 443 12.74 15.88 -10.48
CA ASN A 443 12.60 14.95 -11.60
C ASN A 443 13.42 15.46 -12.80
N VAL A 444 14.32 14.62 -13.30
CA VAL A 444 15.16 14.90 -14.46
C VAL A 444 14.81 13.94 -15.58
N SER A 445 14.32 14.48 -16.71
CA SER A 445 13.99 13.68 -17.89
C SER A 445 15.19 13.62 -18.84
N ALA A 446 15.73 12.42 -19.08
CA ALA A 446 16.84 12.19 -19.99
C ALA A 446 16.66 10.85 -20.73
N GLY A 447 16.94 10.82 -22.03
CA GLY A 447 16.87 9.58 -22.81
C GLY A 447 15.49 8.89 -22.84
N GLY A 448 14.40 9.64 -22.63
CA GLY A 448 13.04 9.08 -22.54
C GLY A 448 12.71 8.41 -21.22
N SER A 449 13.59 8.50 -20.21
CA SER A 449 13.37 8.04 -18.84
C SER A 449 13.32 9.23 -17.88
N GLU A 450 12.63 9.08 -16.75
CA GLU A 450 12.60 10.05 -15.65
C GLU A 450 13.45 9.55 -14.49
N TYR A 451 14.34 10.39 -13.99
CA TYR A 451 15.25 10.10 -12.88
C TYR A 451 15.03 11.06 -11.72
N LEU A 452 15.35 10.60 -10.51
CA LEU A 452 15.33 11.39 -9.29
C LEU A 452 16.75 11.91 -9.02
N ASP A 453 16.93 13.22 -9.12
CA ASP A 453 18.23 13.86 -8.92
C ASP A 453 18.84 13.47 -7.56
N LYS A 454 20.14 13.13 -7.57
CA LYS A 454 20.95 12.62 -6.44
C LYS A 454 20.52 11.30 -5.80
N VAL A 455 19.44 10.69 -6.27
CA VAL A 455 18.93 9.44 -5.71
C VAL A 455 19.08 8.31 -6.72
N THR A 456 18.46 8.45 -7.88
CA THR A 456 18.47 7.43 -8.94
C THR A 456 19.38 7.82 -10.11
N LEU A 457 20.15 8.90 -9.93
CA LEU A 457 20.99 9.50 -10.96
C LEU A 457 22.26 10.08 -10.32
N LYS A 458 23.42 9.73 -10.90
CA LYS A 458 24.71 10.29 -10.50
C LYS A 458 25.01 11.52 -11.36
N PRO A 459 25.59 12.61 -10.80
CA PRO A 459 25.94 13.81 -11.56
C PRO A 459 26.79 13.52 -12.81
N GLY A 460 27.76 12.60 -12.71
CA GLY A 460 28.62 12.20 -13.83
C GLY A 460 27.89 11.52 -15.00
N GLN A 461 26.64 11.10 -14.84
CA GLN A 461 25.84 10.48 -15.91
C GLN A 461 25.13 11.52 -16.81
N ILE A 462 25.06 12.79 -16.40
CA ILE A 462 24.42 13.88 -17.17
C ILE A 462 25.45 14.87 -17.73
N TYR A 463 26.44 15.24 -16.92
CA TYR A 463 27.31 16.38 -17.22
C TYR A 463 28.58 16.03 -18.02
N THR A 464 28.59 14.90 -18.75
CA THR A 464 29.70 14.51 -19.65
C THR A 464 29.79 15.33 -20.92
#